data_AF-A0A8X8B0T1-F1
#
_entry.id   AF-A0A8X8B0T1-F1
#
_cell.length_a   1.000
_cell.length_b   1.000
_cell.length_c   1.000
_cell.angle_alpha   90.00
_cell.angle_beta   90.00
_cell.angle_gamma   90.00
#
_symmetry.space_group_name_H-M   'P 1'
#
loop_
_entity.id
_entity.type
_entity.pdbx_description
1 polymer ?
#
loop_
_entity_poly.entity_id
_entity_poly.type
_entity_poly.pdbx_seq_one_letter_code
_entity_poly.pdbx_strand_id
1 'polypeptide(L)'
;MSNIKLLKPVLFFVFFIILFIIFFISKPSDASDGIAIYWGQKGNEGNLSSTCATGRYAYVNVAFLVKFGNGQTPELNLAGHCNPAANTCTHIGSQVKEFLSKFGNRGRKVYLTGAPQCPFPDRLMGSALNTTLFDYIWVQFYNNAPCQYTSGNTERLFDSWNTWTTLVTAKKIFLDVLISQILPTLKKSGKYGGIMLWSKFWDDRNGYSSSIFASV
;
A
#
# COMPACT_ATOMS: atom_id res chain seq x y z
N MET A 1 44.83 -42.74 -3.07
CA MET A 1 45.13 -41.31 -3.32
C MET A 1 44.28 -40.67 -4.44
N SER A 2 43.03 -41.12 -4.68
CA SER A 2 42.29 -40.74 -5.91
C SER A 2 40.93 -40.02 -5.74
N ASN A 3 40.34 -39.93 -4.54
CA ASN A 3 38.97 -39.38 -4.39
C ASN A 3 38.88 -37.86 -4.20
N ILE A 4 39.99 -37.16 -3.94
CA ILE A 4 39.97 -35.71 -3.65
C ILE A 4 39.87 -34.86 -4.94
N LYS A 5 40.34 -35.37 -6.09
CA LYS A 5 40.33 -34.62 -7.36
C LYS A 5 38.92 -34.44 -7.95
N LEU A 6 38.00 -35.37 -7.69
CA LEU A 6 36.61 -35.27 -8.16
C LEU A 6 35.71 -34.41 -7.25
N LEU A 7 36.11 -34.20 -5.99
CA LEU A 7 35.28 -33.50 -5.01
C LEU A 7 35.19 -31.99 -5.29
N LYS A 8 36.27 -31.37 -5.77
CA LYS A 8 36.32 -29.93 -6.09
C LYS A 8 35.35 -29.51 -7.22
N PRO A 9 35.34 -30.15 -8.40
CA PRO A 9 34.41 -29.78 -9.46
C PRO A 9 32.95 -30.08 -9.10
N VAL A 10 32.69 -31.14 -8.33
CA VAL A 10 31.34 -31.46 -7.85
C VAL A 10 30.83 -30.39 -6.86
N LEU A 11 31.64 -29.98 -5.89
CA LEU A 11 31.27 -28.89 -4.98
C LEU A 11 31.04 -27.56 -5.74
N PHE A 12 31.87 -27.27 -6.74
CA PHE A 12 31.72 -26.06 -7.55
C PHE A 12 30.42 -26.07 -8.38
N PHE A 13 30.06 -27.23 -8.93
CA PHE A 13 28.82 -27.41 -9.69
C PHE A 13 27.58 -27.33 -8.80
N VAL A 14 27.62 -27.93 -7.61
CA VAL A 14 26.55 -27.83 -6.60
C VAL A 14 26.39 -26.38 -6.12
N PHE A 15 27.48 -25.65 -5.90
CA PHE A 15 27.46 -24.23 -5.54
C PHE A 15 26.80 -23.37 -6.63
N PHE A 16 27.11 -23.62 -7.90
CA PHE A 16 26.48 -22.92 -9.04
C PHE A 16 24.99 -23.24 -9.17
N ILE A 17 24.58 -24.51 -8.97
CA ILE A 17 23.17 -24.89 -8.96
C ILE A 17 22.43 -24.19 -7.81
N ILE A 18 23.02 -24.12 -6.62
CA ILE A 18 22.43 -23.42 -5.47
C ILE A 18 22.29 -21.92 -5.77
N LEU A 19 23.32 -21.28 -6.33
CA LEU A 19 23.26 -19.87 -6.77
C LEU A 19 22.18 -19.63 -7.82
N PHE A 20 22.06 -20.53 -8.80
CA PHE A 20 21.05 -20.45 -9.84
C PHE A 20 19.64 -20.64 -9.28
N ILE A 21 19.45 -21.59 -8.37
CA ILE A 21 18.18 -21.81 -7.65
C ILE A 21 17.83 -20.59 -6.78
N ILE A 22 18.79 -20.01 -6.04
CA ILE A 22 18.57 -18.78 -5.25
C ILE A 22 18.15 -17.63 -6.17
N PHE A 23 18.78 -17.47 -7.33
CA PHE A 23 18.43 -16.43 -8.32
C PHE A 23 17.01 -16.62 -8.90
N PHE A 24 16.57 -17.86 -9.12
CA PHE A 24 15.20 -18.15 -9.60
C PHE A 24 14.13 -18.10 -8.50
N ILE A 25 14.49 -18.35 -7.24
CA ILE A 25 13.59 -18.24 -6.08
C ILE A 25 13.46 -16.79 -5.61
N SER A 26 14.49 -15.97 -5.76
CA SER A 26 14.45 -14.54 -5.47
C SER A 26 13.73 -13.76 -6.57
N LYS A 27 12.42 -14.00 -6.71
CA LYS A 27 11.54 -12.98 -7.28
C LYS A 27 11.70 -11.74 -6.38
N PRO A 28 12.05 -10.56 -6.91
CA PRO A 28 11.97 -9.35 -6.13
C PRO A 28 10.54 -9.26 -5.59
N SER A 29 10.40 -9.10 -4.27
CA SER A 29 9.11 -8.75 -3.71
C SER A 29 8.69 -7.45 -4.37
N ASP A 30 7.65 -7.51 -5.21
CA ASP A 30 7.13 -6.34 -5.91
C ASP A 30 6.65 -5.23 -4.96
N ALA A 31 6.50 -5.55 -3.67
CA ALA A 31 6.08 -4.66 -2.60
C ALA A 31 7.07 -4.76 -1.44
N SER A 32 7.73 -3.65 -1.10
CA SER A 32 8.45 -3.55 0.17
C SER A 32 7.46 -3.19 1.28
N ASP A 33 7.58 -3.85 2.42
CA ASP A 33 6.95 -3.34 3.63
C ASP A 33 7.55 -1.95 3.92
N GLY A 34 6.75 -1.00 4.38
CA GLY A 34 7.27 0.35 4.65
C GLY A 34 6.21 1.42 4.85
N ILE A 35 6.67 2.67 4.92
CA ILE A 35 5.78 3.81 5.14
C ILE A 35 5.34 4.37 3.79
N ALA A 36 4.04 4.54 3.63
CA ALA A 36 3.43 5.30 2.55
C ALA A 36 2.96 6.67 3.06
N ILE A 37 3.18 7.73 2.29
CA ILE A 37 2.86 9.10 2.69
C ILE A 37 2.05 9.83 1.63
N TYR A 38 1.08 10.63 2.04
CA TYR A 38 0.40 11.59 1.17
C TYR A 38 1.15 12.93 1.12
N TRP A 39 1.38 13.46 -0.10
CA TRP A 39 2.08 14.73 -0.36
C TRP A 39 1.30 15.57 -1.40
N GLY A 40 1.29 16.90 -1.28
CA GLY A 40 0.74 17.83 -2.29
C GLY A 40 -0.48 18.64 -1.88
N GLN A 41 -0.84 18.67 -0.58
CA GLN A 41 -2.01 19.39 -0.06
C GLN A 41 -1.65 20.66 0.73
N LYS A 42 -0.37 20.87 1.08
CA LYS A 42 0.09 22.03 1.86
C LYS A 42 1.35 22.64 1.26
N GLY A 43 1.32 23.94 0.95
CA GLY A 43 2.43 24.63 0.29
C GLY A 43 3.75 24.67 1.08
N ASN A 44 3.73 24.36 2.38
CA ASN A 44 4.89 24.36 3.27
C ASN A 44 5.34 22.95 3.71
N GLU A 45 4.99 21.88 2.98
CA GLU A 45 5.39 20.50 3.29
C GLU A 45 6.66 20.01 2.56
N GLY A 46 7.40 20.96 1.96
CA GLY A 46 8.59 20.70 1.15
C GLY A 46 8.26 20.19 -0.25
N ASN A 47 9.29 20.09 -1.11
CA ASN A 47 9.11 19.57 -2.46
C ASN A 47 9.20 18.02 -2.48
N LEU A 48 8.76 17.40 -3.57
CA LEU A 48 8.75 15.95 -3.71
C LEU A 48 10.16 15.34 -3.62
N SER A 49 11.18 16.02 -4.17
CA SER A 49 12.58 15.57 -4.09
C SER A 49 13.06 15.52 -2.64
N SER A 50 12.82 16.55 -1.84
CA SER A 50 13.14 16.57 -0.40
C SER A 50 12.36 15.52 0.39
N THR A 51 11.13 15.21 -0.03
CA THR A 51 10.31 14.14 0.58
C THR A 51 10.95 12.77 0.34
N CYS A 52 11.33 12.48 -0.91
CA CYS A 52 12.02 11.23 -1.27
C CYS A 52 13.41 11.13 -0.64
N ALA A 53 14.16 12.24 -0.57
CA ALA A 53 15.50 12.29 -0.01
C ALA A 53 15.56 11.96 1.49
N THR A 54 14.42 11.97 2.19
CA THR A 54 14.36 11.49 3.58
C THR A 54 14.70 10.01 3.71
N GLY A 55 14.51 9.20 2.66
CA GLY A 55 14.70 7.75 2.70
C GLY A 55 13.69 6.99 3.59
N ARG A 56 12.68 7.68 4.15
CA ARG A 56 11.71 7.10 5.10
C ARG A 56 10.52 6.43 4.44
N TYR A 57 10.21 6.79 3.19
CA TYR A 57 8.96 6.40 2.54
C TYR A 57 9.22 5.42 1.40
N ALA A 58 8.54 4.28 1.45
CA ALA A 58 8.52 3.30 0.38
C ALA A 58 7.55 3.72 -0.75
N TYR A 59 6.50 4.49 -0.41
CA TYR A 59 5.49 4.96 -1.35
C TYR A 59 5.12 6.42 -1.07
N VAL A 60 4.97 7.24 -2.13
CA VAL A 60 4.49 8.63 -2.02
C VAL A 60 3.27 8.82 -2.91
N ASN A 61 2.11 9.04 -2.30
CA ASN A 61 0.86 9.34 -2.98
C ASN A 61 0.75 10.84 -3.21
N VAL A 62 0.83 11.29 -4.46
CA VAL A 62 0.61 12.70 -4.84
C VAL A 62 -0.90 12.97 -4.79
N ALA A 63 -1.38 13.63 -3.74
CA ALA A 63 -2.80 13.87 -3.49
C ALA A 63 -3.23 15.27 -3.90
N PHE A 64 -4.30 15.45 -4.68
CA PHE A 64 -5.22 14.49 -5.35
C PHE A 64 -5.44 14.82 -6.83
N LEU A 65 -5.32 13.94 -7.84
CA LEU A 65 -5.62 14.26 -9.26
C LEU A 65 -7.10 14.13 -9.62
N VAL A 66 -7.70 15.13 -10.29
CA VAL A 66 -9.17 15.37 -10.19
C VAL A 66 -9.87 15.95 -11.40
N LYS A 67 -9.11 16.58 -12.30
CA LYS A 67 -9.60 17.04 -13.59
C LYS A 67 -8.87 16.13 -14.55
N PHE A 68 -9.60 15.25 -15.21
CA PHE A 68 -9.06 14.35 -16.22
C PHE A 68 -10.14 14.08 -17.29
N GLY A 69 -9.72 13.87 -18.54
CA GLY A 69 -10.60 13.56 -19.69
C GLY A 69 -10.96 14.77 -20.59
N ASN A 70 -11.36 14.48 -21.84
CA ASN A 70 -11.87 15.43 -22.84
C ASN A 70 -11.01 16.67 -23.17
N GLY A 71 -9.69 16.51 -23.32
CA GLY A 71 -8.80 17.60 -23.74
C GLY A 71 -8.50 18.65 -22.66
N GLN A 72 -8.92 18.42 -21.42
CA GLN A 72 -8.64 19.30 -20.29
C GLN A 72 -7.20 19.13 -19.80
N THR A 73 -6.59 20.22 -19.34
CA THR A 73 -5.29 20.16 -18.63
C THR A 73 -5.51 19.49 -17.27
N PRO A 74 -4.79 18.40 -16.95
CA PRO A 74 -5.00 17.70 -15.69
C PRO A 74 -4.69 18.58 -14.47
N GLU A 75 -5.61 18.61 -13.51
CA GLU A 75 -5.47 19.34 -12.24
C GLU A 75 -5.82 18.45 -11.04
N LEU A 76 -5.55 18.94 -9.82
CA LEU A 76 -5.60 18.25 -8.53
C LEU A 76 -6.74 18.86 -7.61
N ASN A 77 -7.73 18.14 -6.98
CA ASN A 77 -9.15 18.64 -6.64
C ASN A 77 -10.53 17.79 -6.78
N LEU A 78 -10.92 16.76 -5.97
CA LEU A 78 -11.96 15.73 -6.32
C LEU A 78 -13.41 16.26 -6.20
N ALA A 79 -13.86 17.05 -7.17
CA ALA A 79 -15.17 17.72 -7.21
C ALA A 79 -16.38 16.78 -7.52
N GLY A 80 -17.47 17.31 -8.11
CA GLY A 80 -18.80 16.67 -8.24
C GLY A 80 -18.98 15.47 -9.19
N HIS A 81 -17.94 14.70 -9.48
CA HIS A 81 -18.00 13.49 -10.34
C HIS A 81 -18.81 12.35 -9.72
N CYS A 82 -18.86 12.30 -8.40
CA CYS A 82 -19.80 11.51 -7.65
C CYS A 82 -19.94 12.12 -6.25
N ASN A 83 -21.10 11.95 -5.64
CA ASN A 83 -21.34 12.26 -4.25
C ASN A 83 -21.29 10.96 -3.43
N PRO A 84 -20.30 10.81 -2.53
CA PRO A 84 -20.21 9.68 -1.60
C PRO A 84 -21.47 9.49 -0.76
N ALA A 85 -22.04 10.59 -0.27
CA ALA A 85 -23.25 10.56 0.54
C ALA A 85 -24.49 10.11 -0.26
N ALA A 86 -24.48 10.29 -1.59
CA ALA A 86 -25.54 9.83 -2.50
C ALA A 86 -25.26 8.48 -3.17
N ASN A 87 -24.20 7.75 -2.78
CA ASN A 87 -23.82 6.45 -3.33
C ASN A 87 -23.53 6.42 -4.85
N THR A 88 -23.20 7.56 -5.45
CA THR A 88 -23.03 7.65 -6.92
C THR A 88 -21.63 7.27 -7.39
N CYS A 89 -20.69 6.96 -6.50
CA CYS A 89 -19.29 6.64 -6.83
C CYS A 89 -19.06 5.18 -7.26
N THR A 90 -20.07 4.33 -7.22
CA THR A 90 -19.95 2.87 -7.44
C THR A 90 -19.51 2.50 -8.87
N HIS A 91 -19.73 3.39 -9.85
CA HIS A 91 -19.33 3.22 -11.24
C HIS A 91 -17.83 3.43 -11.50
N ILE A 92 -17.08 4.00 -10.54
CA ILE A 92 -15.63 4.20 -10.69
C ILE A 92 -14.91 2.84 -10.77
N GLY A 93 -15.40 1.81 -10.08
CA GLY A 93 -14.82 0.46 -10.13
C GLY A 93 -14.83 -0.16 -11.52
N SER A 94 -15.88 0.05 -12.31
CA SER A 94 -15.93 -0.47 -13.69
C SER A 94 -15.02 0.32 -14.63
N GLN A 95 -14.86 1.63 -14.45
CA GLN A 95 -13.95 2.46 -15.23
C GLN A 95 -12.47 2.11 -14.97
N VAL A 96 -12.11 1.85 -13.70
CA VAL A 96 -10.76 1.38 -13.33
C VAL A 96 -10.47 0.04 -13.99
N LYS A 97 -11.44 -0.89 -13.99
CA LYS A 97 -11.32 -2.19 -14.67
C LYS A 97 -11.12 -2.03 -16.18
N GLU A 98 -11.83 -1.10 -16.81
CA GLU A 98 -11.67 -0.81 -18.24
C GLU A 98 -10.30 -0.17 -18.57
N PHE A 99 -9.84 0.76 -17.73
CA PHE A 99 -8.52 1.36 -17.89
C PHE A 99 -7.41 0.30 -17.84
N LEU A 100 -7.44 -0.58 -16.83
CA LEU A 100 -6.42 -1.61 -16.70
C LEU A 100 -6.46 -2.64 -17.83
N SER A 101 -7.64 -3.00 -18.33
CA SER A 101 -7.74 -3.93 -19.47
C SER A 101 -7.15 -3.34 -20.76
N LYS A 102 -7.28 -2.02 -20.96
CA LYS A 102 -6.77 -1.32 -22.15
C LYS A 102 -5.29 -0.93 -22.06
N PHE A 103 -4.79 -0.64 -20.85
CA PHE A 103 -3.48 -0.01 -20.67
C PHE A 103 -2.48 -0.86 -19.85
N GLY A 104 -2.92 -1.89 -19.13
CA GLY A 104 -2.06 -2.71 -18.26
C GLY A 104 -1.09 -3.65 -19.00
N ASN A 105 -1.34 -3.96 -20.27
CA ASN A 105 -0.56 -4.95 -21.04
C ASN A 105 0.44 -4.36 -22.04
N ARG A 106 0.75 -3.05 -21.97
CA ARG A 106 1.67 -2.38 -22.90
C ARG A 106 3.15 -2.45 -22.49
N GLY A 107 3.56 -3.54 -21.83
CA GLY A 107 4.93 -3.71 -21.31
C GLY A 107 5.29 -2.79 -20.14
N ARG A 108 4.32 -2.05 -19.58
CA ARG A 108 4.48 -1.19 -18.41
C ARG A 108 3.51 -1.64 -17.33
N LYS A 109 4.06 -2.01 -16.18
CA LYS A 109 3.27 -2.35 -15.00
C LYS A 109 2.58 -1.11 -14.46
N VAL A 110 1.25 -1.17 -14.36
CA VAL A 110 0.43 -0.16 -13.71
C VAL A 110 0.00 -0.71 -12.36
N TYR A 111 0.36 -0.01 -11.29
CA TYR A 111 -0.09 -0.37 -9.94
C TYR A 111 -1.44 0.29 -9.66
N LEU A 112 -2.39 -0.49 -9.18
CA LEU A 112 -3.66 0.02 -8.69
C LEU A 112 -3.66 0.02 -7.17
N THR A 113 -3.93 1.17 -6.56
CA THR A 113 -4.07 1.28 -5.11
C THR A 113 -5.37 1.94 -4.70
N GLY A 114 -5.84 1.67 -3.49
CA GLY A 114 -7.12 2.18 -3.00
C GLY A 114 -7.05 2.51 -1.52
N ALA A 115 -7.75 3.56 -1.09
CA ALA A 115 -7.79 3.99 0.30
C ALA A 115 -9.22 3.97 0.85
N PRO A 116 -9.82 2.78 1.08
CA PRO A 116 -11.16 2.67 1.66
C PRO A 116 -11.19 3.10 3.13
N GLN A 117 -12.37 3.40 3.65
CA GLN A 117 -12.60 3.53 5.09
C GLN A 117 -12.61 2.16 5.77
N CYS A 118 -12.31 2.11 7.07
CA CYS A 118 -12.28 0.84 7.81
C CYS A 118 -13.63 0.10 7.95
N PRO A 119 -14.82 0.73 7.91
CA PRO A 119 -16.07 -0.02 7.91
C PRO A 119 -16.15 -0.94 6.69
N PHE A 120 -16.36 -2.23 6.92
CA PHE A 120 -16.43 -3.23 5.86
C PHE A 120 -17.87 -3.73 5.65
N PRO A 121 -18.34 -3.88 4.39
CA PRO A 121 -17.67 -3.47 3.16
C PRO A 121 -17.64 -1.95 3.01
N ASP A 122 -16.59 -1.43 2.37
CA ASP A 122 -16.51 0.00 2.07
C ASP A 122 -17.63 0.40 1.10
N ARG A 123 -18.39 1.43 1.46
CA ARG A 123 -19.58 1.87 0.71
C ARG A 123 -19.27 2.29 -0.73
N LEU A 124 -18.11 2.91 -0.97
CA LEU A 124 -17.75 3.51 -2.26
C LEU A 124 -16.88 2.58 -3.09
N MET A 125 -15.97 1.88 -2.42
CA MET A 125 -14.93 1.06 -3.02
C MET A 125 -15.27 -0.43 -3.02
N GLY A 126 -16.32 -0.89 -2.32
CA GLY A 126 -16.64 -2.31 -2.20
C GLY A 126 -16.77 -3.02 -3.55
N SER A 127 -17.46 -2.42 -4.53
CA SER A 127 -17.58 -2.98 -5.88
C SER A 127 -16.23 -3.05 -6.61
N ALA A 128 -15.39 -2.03 -6.44
CA ALA A 128 -14.06 -1.97 -7.03
C ALA A 128 -13.12 -3.01 -6.39
N LEU A 129 -13.16 -3.14 -5.06
CA LEU A 129 -12.34 -4.08 -4.30
C LEU A 129 -12.65 -5.54 -4.66
N ASN A 130 -13.90 -5.85 -5.01
CA ASN A 130 -14.31 -7.17 -5.49
C ASN A 130 -13.73 -7.54 -6.88
N THR A 131 -13.17 -6.58 -7.62
CA THR A 131 -12.55 -6.87 -8.93
C THR A 131 -11.22 -7.61 -8.83
N THR A 132 -10.63 -7.71 -7.63
CA THR A 132 -9.31 -8.28 -7.34
C THR A 132 -8.14 -7.61 -8.08
N LEU A 133 -8.35 -6.41 -8.63
CA LEU A 133 -7.37 -5.67 -9.42
C LEU A 133 -6.40 -4.82 -8.59
N PHE A 134 -6.68 -4.61 -7.29
CA PHE A 134 -5.87 -3.74 -6.45
C PHE A 134 -4.59 -4.44 -6.00
N ASP A 135 -3.44 -3.81 -6.24
CA ASP A 135 -2.15 -4.24 -5.73
C ASP A 135 -2.03 -3.92 -4.23
N TYR A 136 -2.32 -2.67 -3.86
CA TYR A 136 -2.14 -2.16 -2.49
C TYR A 136 -3.40 -1.47 -1.98
N ILE A 137 -3.74 -1.71 -0.71
CA ILE A 137 -4.90 -1.06 -0.08
C ILE A 137 -4.45 -0.39 1.20
N TRP A 138 -4.78 0.88 1.36
CA TRP A 138 -4.48 1.70 2.54
C TRP A 138 -5.79 1.95 3.29
N VAL A 139 -6.18 1.02 4.17
CA VAL A 139 -7.44 1.14 4.92
C VAL A 139 -7.30 2.26 5.94
N GLN A 140 -8.29 3.15 5.97
CA GLN A 140 -8.32 4.32 6.85
C GLN A 140 -8.98 3.96 8.19
N PHE A 141 -8.18 3.68 9.22
CA PHE A 141 -8.56 3.31 10.58
C PHE A 141 -8.72 4.52 11.52
N TYR A 142 -9.30 5.59 10.99
CA TYR A 142 -9.56 6.84 11.70
C TYR A 142 -10.93 7.42 11.29
N ASN A 143 -11.45 8.35 12.10
CA ASN A 143 -12.75 8.99 11.92
C ASN A 143 -13.95 8.02 11.83
N ASN A 144 -13.78 6.79 12.32
CA ASN A 144 -14.75 5.70 12.26
C ASN A 144 -14.73 4.90 13.58
N ALA A 145 -15.53 5.33 14.55
CA ALA A 145 -15.69 4.68 15.86
C ALA A 145 -15.87 3.14 15.86
N PRO A 146 -16.54 2.49 14.87
CA PRO A 146 -16.69 1.03 14.89
C PRO A 146 -15.41 0.25 14.58
N CYS A 147 -14.37 0.87 14.01
CA CYS A 147 -13.18 0.16 13.56
C CYS A 147 -11.85 0.89 13.81
N GLN A 148 -11.88 2.13 14.29
CA GLN A 148 -10.66 2.87 14.67
C GLN A 148 -10.09 2.41 16.01
N TYR A 149 -8.81 2.74 16.24
CA TYR A 149 -8.20 2.61 17.57
C TYR A 149 -8.87 3.55 18.57
N THR A 150 -9.08 3.04 19.80
CA THR A 150 -9.47 3.85 20.96
C THR A 150 -8.44 3.62 22.06
N SER A 151 -8.06 4.67 22.78
CA SER A 151 -7.03 4.57 23.82
C SER A 151 -7.33 3.43 24.80
N GLY A 152 -6.42 2.45 24.90
CA GLY A 152 -6.57 1.27 25.75
C GLY A 152 -7.47 0.15 25.20
N ASN A 153 -8.03 0.29 24.00
CA ASN A 153 -8.85 -0.74 23.36
C ASN A 153 -8.48 -0.90 21.87
N THR A 154 -7.90 -2.07 21.54
CA THR A 154 -7.49 -2.46 20.18
C THR A 154 -8.45 -3.45 19.51
N GLU A 155 -9.48 -3.93 20.20
CA GLU A 155 -10.36 -5.02 19.75
C GLU A 155 -11.02 -4.69 18.41
N ARG A 156 -11.70 -3.55 18.34
CA ARG A 156 -12.41 -3.09 17.13
C ARG A 156 -11.50 -2.94 15.91
N LEU A 157 -10.28 -2.46 16.13
CA LEU A 157 -9.28 -2.32 15.07
C LEU A 157 -8.83 -3.69 14.59
N PHE A 158 -8.53 -4.62 15.51
CA PHE A 158 -8.11 -5.96 15.16
C PHE A 158 -9.20 -6.77 14.45
N ASP A 159 -10.45 -6.65 14.88
CA ASP A 159 -11.58 -7.32 14.22
C ASP A 159 -11.77 -6.81 12.79
N SER A 160 -11.70 -5.49 12.60
CA SER A 160 -11.76 -4.89 11.27
C SER A 160 -10.54 -5.28 10.42
N TRP A 161 -9.33 -5.24 10.98
CA TRP A 161 -8.11 -5.69 10.29
C TRP A 161 -8.19 -7.15 9.84
N ASN A 162 -8.66 -8.04 10.70
CA ASN A 162 -8.86 -9.46 10.38
C ASN A 162 -9.89 -9.62 9.26
N THR A 163 -10.98 -8.85 9.30
CA THR A 163 -11.99 -8.81 8.23
C THR A 163 -11.35 -8.41 6.90
N TRP A 164 -10.63 -7.28 6.86
CA TRP A 164 -9.97 -6.77 5.65
C TRP A 164 -8.93 -7.74 5.10
N THR A 165 -8.06 -8.27 5.96
CA THR A 165 -7.01 -9.21 5.54
C THR A 165 -7.54 -10.57 5.13
N THR A 166 -8.69 -11.00 5.63
CA THR A 166 -9.32 -12.28 5.22
C THR A 166 -10.10 -12.13 3.92
N LEU A 167 -10.95 -11.10 3.83
CA LEU A 167 -11.96 -11.01 2.76
C LEU A 167 -11.51 -10.28 1.50
N VAL A 168 -10.46 -9.44 1.58
CA VAL A 168 -10.01 -8.66 0.41
C VAL A 168 -8.81 -9.29 -0.27
N THR A 169 -8.92 -9.46 -1.58
CA THR A 169 -7.83 -9.96 -2.43
C THR A 169 -7.00 -8.79 -2.94
N ALA A 170 -5.91 -8.49 -2.21
CA ALA A 170 -4.85 -7.56 -2.59
C ALA A 170 -3.48 -8.13 -2.17
N LYS A 171 -2.39 -7.62 -2.75
CA LYS A 171 -1.04 -8.12 -2.43
C LYS A 171 -0.61 -7.70 -1.03
N LYS A 172 -0.86 -6.43 -0.67
CA LYS A 172 -0.51 -5.87 0.64
C LYS A 172 -1.59 -4.88 1.11
N ILE A 173 -1.81 -4.87 2.42
CA ILE A 173 -2.74 -3.98 3.12
C ILE A 173 -1.94 -3.16 4.14
N PHE A 174 -2.16 -1.86 4.10
CA PHE A 174 -1.55 -0.85 4.96
C PHE A 174 -2.62 -0.24 5.85
N LEU A 175 -2.21 0.24 7.02
CA LEU A 175 -3.06 0.99 7.95
C LEU A 175 -2.41 2.31 8.34
N ASP A 176 -3.19 3.26 8.80
CA ASP A 176 -2.71 4.39 9.59
C ASP A 176 -2.95 4.08 11.08
N VAL A 177 -1.92 4.08 11.96
CA VAL A 177 -2.01 4.23 13.45
C VAL A 177 -0.77 3.70 14.22
N LEU A 178 -0.67 4.11 15.49
CA LEU A 178 0.30 3.88 16.57
C LEU A 178 0.77 2.44 16.83
N ILE A 179 1.97 2.36 17.41
CA ILE A 179 3.01 1.43 16.96
C ILE A 179 3.32 0.33 17.96
N SER A 180 3.34 0.62 19.26
CA SER A 180 3.84 -0.35 20.23
C SER A 180 2.84 -1.46 20.54
N GLN A 181 1.55 -1.13 20.66
CA GLN A 181 0.52 -2.11 21.05
C GLN A 181 -0.02 -2.92 19.87
N ILE A 182 0.06 -2.37 18.66
CA ILE A 182 -0.72 -2.85 17.51
C ILE A 182 0.17 -3.59 16.51
N LEU A 183 1.36 -3.06 16.18
CA LEU A 183 2.22 -3.64 15.14
C LEU A 183 2.57 -5.11 15.32
N PRO A 184 2.93 -5.61 16.52
CA PRO A 184 3.28 -7.02 16.68
C PRO A 184 2.15 -7.96 16.27
N THR A 185 0.89 -7.54 16.41
CA THR A 185 -0.28 -8.31 16.00
C THR A 185 -0.50 -8.22 14.49
N LEU A 186 -0.43 -7.02 13.92
CA LEU A 186 -0.71 -6.82 12.49
C LEU A 186 0.34 -7.48 11.59
N LYS A 187 1.62 -7.44 11.98
CA LYS A 187 2.74 -8.07 11.25
C LYS A 187 2.63 -9.59 11.15
N LYS A 188 1.75 -10.23 11.93
CA LYS A 188 1.48 -11.68 11.80
C LYS A 188 0.73 -12.01 10.50
N SER A 189 0.03 -11.05 9.92
CA SER A 189 -0.65 -11.25 8.64
C SER A 189 0.34 -11.21 7.49
N GLY A 190 0.35 -12.24 6.63
CA GLY A 190 1.13 -12.22 5.38
C GLY A 190 0.74 -11.11 4.41
N LYS A 191 -0.42 -10.47 4.62
CA LYS A 191 -0.89 -9.30 3.86
C LYS A 191 -0.47 -7.96 4.46
N TYR A 192 0.18 -7.92 5.63
CA TYR A 192 0.69 -6.66 6.16
C TYR A 192 1.70 -6.05 5.19
N GLY A 193 1.47 -4.80 4.79
CA GLY A 193 2.33 -4.03 3.88
C GLY A 193 3.06 -2.88 4.54
N GLY A 194 2.69 -2.49 5.76
CA GLY A 194 3.27 -1.32 6.41
C GLY A 194 2.23 -0.31 6.86
N ILE A 195 2.65 0.94 6.97
CA ILE A 195 1.83 2.03 7.50
C ILE A 195 1.61 3.08 6.44
N MET A 196 0.39 3.59 6.34
CA MET A 196 0.06 4.76 5.54
C MET A 196 -0.16 5.96 6.45
N LEU A 197 0.42 7.10 6.11
CA LEU A 197 0.32 8.34 6.86
C LEU A 197 -0.36 9.42 6.03
N TRP A 198 -1.38 10.03 6.64
CA TRP A 198 -1.94 11.30 6.21
C TRP A 198 -1.48 12.39 7.19
N SER A 199 -0.60 13.32 6.83
CA SER A 199 0.11 13.52 5.55
C SER A 199 1.53 14.04 5.83
N LYS A 200 2.34 14.28 4.80
CA LYS A 200 3.72 14.80 4.92
C LYS A 200 3.81 16.04 5.80
N PHE A 201 2.88 16.98 5.64
CA PHE A 201 2.79 18.18 6.48
C PHE A 201 2.73 17.88 7.98
N TRP A 202 1.89 16.92 8.41
CA TRP A 202 1.75 16.56 9.82
C TRP A 202 2.92 15.70 10.31
N ASP A 203 3.45 14.87 9.41
CA ASP A 203 4.61 14.04 9.70
C ASP A 203 5.87 14.88 10.00
N ASP A 204 6.10 15.96 9.25
CA ASP A 204 7.21 16.88 9.51
C ASP A 204 7.08 17.61 10.86
N ARG A 205 5.86 17.93 11.26
CA ARG A 205 5.58 18.65 12.53
C ARG A 205 5.70 17.75 13.75
N ASN A 206 5.23 16.51 13.60
CA ASN A 206 5.11 15.59 14.73
C ASN A 206 6.27 14.59 14.79
N GLY A 207 7.10 14.50 13.74
CA GLY A 207 8.21 13.55 13.65
C GLY A 207 7.76 12.08 13.65
N TYR A 208 6.52 11.81 13.24
CA TYR A 208 5.88 10.53 13.48
C TYR A 208 6.60 9.39 12.76
N SER A 209 6.79 9.49 11.43
CA SER A 209 7.51 8.50 10.62
C SER A 209 8.92 8.24 11.14
N SER A 210 9.63 9.27 11.64
CA SER A 210 10.95 9.09 12.25
C SER A 210 10.91 8.21 13.49
N SER A 211 9.88 8.37 14.34
CA SER A 211 9.75 7.57 15.57
C SER A 211 9.41 6.10 15.30
N ILE A 212 8.92 5.79 14.10
CA ILE A 212 8.38 4.47 13.75
C ILE A 212 9.17 3.72 12.69
N PHE A 213 10.09 4.41 12.01
CA PHE A 213 10.77 3.91 10.83
C PHE A 213 11.46 2.57 11.07
N ALA A 214 12.13 2.40 12.22
CA ALA A 214 12.80 1.14 12.56
C ALA A 214 11.84 0.00 12.95
N SER A 215 10.57 0.31 13.22
CA SER A 215 9.56 -0.65 13.69
C SER A 215 8.62 -1.14 12.57
N VAL A 216 8.60 -0.48 11.42
CA VAL A 216 7.78 -0.83 10.24
C VAL A 216 8.61 -1.67 9.30
#